data_AF-A0A420TII8-F1
#
_entry.id   AF-A0A420TII8-F1
#
_cell.length_a   1.000
_cell.length_b   1.000
_cell.length_c   1.000
_cell.angle_alpha   90.00
_cell.angle_beta   90.00
_cell.angle_gamma   90.00
#
_symmetry.space_group_name_H-M   'P 1'
#
loop_
_entity.id
_entity.type
_entity.pdbx_description
1 polymer ?
#
loop_
_entity_poly.entity_id
_entity_poly.type
_entity_poly.pdbx_seq_one_letter_code
_entity_poly.pdbx_strand_id
1 'polypeptide(L)'
;MRTNNSACFGEKDPFTLDPSLNSTFWAWEANIKVLLLGVPWFLSPKKHSTAQRTRKVLVDAFLKYLNDDGLDTACSFIKELSSLGIRRGLSNENNARALLGSILAIVGNTIPTTFWLLISIFSRPDLLKEIRSEIEATLENSFSGTICLDYTTIREKCPVFMSTYDEVLRMTSGIATVRYTNEDTLIQDRWLLKKGAQVQMPTAFIHADPTTWGADADVFDHTRFLKSKVLTKEQKTRRTAAFRPFGGGNTLCPGRHFASYEVLTFVGSVLLGFDVAPATKPFNVPQMDRSKLPLTSLKPAGDIKVSLSRRSGWEEAQFR
;
A
#
# COMPACT_ATOMS: atom_id res chain seq x y z
N MET A 1 4.75 8.03 -7.04
CA MET A 1 3.62 8.96 -6.85
C MET A 1 2.94 9.31 -8.17
N ARG A 2 3.67 9.75 -9.21
CA ARG A 2 3.07 10.21 -10.48
C ARG A 2 2.08 9.22 -11.12
N THR A 3 2.45 7.97 -11.37
CA THR A 3 1.57 6.98 -12.03
C THR A 3 0.25 6.76 -11.28
N ASN A 4 0.32 6.62 -9.96
CA ASN A 4 -0.86 6.42 -9.12
C ASN A 4 -1.76 7.67 -9.05
N ASN A 5 -1.15 8.82 -8.84
CA ASN A 5 -1.88 10.08 -8.65
C ASN A 5 -2.54 10.53 -9.94
N SER A 6 -1.83 10.48 -11.08
CA SER A 6 -2.42 10.81 -12.38
C SER A 6 -3.53 9.84 -12.76
N ALA A 7 -3.46 8.56 -12.39
CA ALA A 7 -4.55 7.60 -12.62
C ALA A 7 -5.82 7.96 -11.81
N CYS A 8 -5.67 8.60 -10.65
CA CYS A 8 -6.81 9.00 -9.81
C CYS A 8 -7.33 10.41 -10.12
N PHE A 9 -6.42 11.38 -10.21
CA PHE A 9 -6.72 12.81 -10.29
C PHE A 9 -6.62 13.39 -11.70
N GLY A 10 -6.15 12.61 -12.67
CA GLY A 10 -6.06 13.02 -14.07
C GLY A 10 -4.87 13.91 -14.39
N GLU A 11 -4.95 14.56 -15.55
CA GLU A 11 -3.93 15.48 -16.07
C GLU A 11 -3.69 16.68 -15.15
N LYS A 12 -4.72 17.08 -14.39
CA LYS A 12 -4.64 18.19 -13.43
C LYS A 12 -4.16 17.74 -12.04
N ASP A 13 -3.64 16.52 -11.88
CA ASP A 13 -3.11 16.02 -10.60
C ASP A 13 -2.13 17.03 -9.94
N PRO A 14 -2.42 17.50 -8.71
CA PRO A 14 -1.57 18.46 -8.01
C PRO A 14 -0.11 18.03 -7.89
N PHE A 15 0.16 16.74 -7.67
CA PHE A 15 1.52 16.23 -7.46
C PHE A 15 2.34 16.11 -8.75
N THR A 16 1.66 16.00 -9.88
CA THR A 16 2.27 16.01 -11.20
C THR A 16 2.63 17.42 -11.61
N LEU A 17 1.72 18.37 -11.36
CA LEU A 17 1.92 19.80 -11.65
C LEU A 17 2.94 20.46 -10.70
N ASP A 18 2.95 20.06 -9.43
CA ASP A 18 3.92 20.51 -8.43
C ASP A 18 4.60 19.32 -7.72
N PRO A 19 5.76 18.86 -8.22
CA PRO A 19 6.51 17.77 -7.61
C PRO A 19 7.02 18.06 -6.19
N SER A 20 7.05 19.32 -5.73
CA SER A 20 7.44 19.66 -4.36
C SER A 20 6.41 19.19 -3.33
N LEU A 21 5.17 18.92 -3.76
CA LEU A 21 4.13 18.35 -2.90
C LEU A 21 4.48 16.94 -2.43
N ASN A 22 5.35 16.20 -3.13
CA ASN A 22 5.76 14.85 -2.71
C ASN A 22 6.48 14.87 -1.36
N SER A 23 7.46 15.77 -1.17
CA SER A 23 8.17 15.90 0.11
C SER A 23 7.25 16.49 1.19
N THR A 24 6.36 17.40 0.81
CA THR A 24 5.33 17.96 1.69
C THR A 24 4.38 16.89 2.22
N PHE A 25 3.92 15.98 1.37
CA PHE A 25 3.04 14.86 1.75
C PHE A 25 3.73 13.92 2.73
N TRP A 26 4.97 13.53 2.49
CA TRP A 26 5.69 12.65 3.42
C TRP A 26 5.99 13.34 4.76
N ALA A 27 6.29 14.65 4.74
CA ALA A 27 6.42 15.42 5.96
C ALA A 27 5.08 15.54 6.73
N TRP A 28 3.95 15.66 6.03
CA TRP A 28 2.62 15.61 6.62
C TRP A 28 2.32 14.24 7.25
N GLU A 29 2.46 13.15 6.48
CA GLU A 29 2.17 11.78 6.95
C GLU A 29 3.04 11.39 8.16
N ALA A 30 4.31 11.78 8.16
CA ALA A 30 5.22 11.49 9.28
C ALA A 30 4.80 12.19 10.58
N ASN A 31 4.07 13.31 10.51
CA ASN A 31 3.75 14.16 11.65
C ASN A 31 2.26 14.20 12.01
N ILE A 32 1.35 13.78 11.12
CA ILE A 32 -0.12 13.88 11.33
C ILE A 32 -0.61 13.15 12.59
N LYS A 33 0.14 12.15 13.09
CA LYS A 33 -0.16 11.37 14.29
C LYS A 33 -0.35 12.23 15.54
N VAL A 34 0.40 13.33 15.69
CA VAL A 34 0.25 14.20 16.87
C VAL A 34 -1.12 14.88 16.92
N LEU A 35 -1.71 15.13 15.74
CA LEU A 35 -3.06 15.66 15.63
C LEU A 35 -4.11 14.56 15.81
N LEU A 36 -3.90 13.38 15.21
CA LEU A 36 -4.85 12.26 15.28
C LEU A 36 -5.01 11.70 16.70
N LEU A 37 -3.91 11.63 17.46
CA LEU A 37 -3.90 11.12 18.83
C LEU A 37 -4.22 12.20 19.88
N GLY A 38 -4.49 13.44 19.44
CA GLY A 38 -4.74 14.56 20.36
C GLY A 38 -3.57 14.85 21.30
N VAL A 39 -2.33 14.65 20.84
CA VAL A 39 -1.15 14.94 21.65
C VAL A 39 -1.14 16.44 21.97
N PRO A 40 -0.97 16.85 23.24
CA PRO A 40 -0.86 18.26 23.58
C PRO A 40 0.31 18.94 22.84
N TRP A 41 0.05 20.09 22.22
CA TRP A 41 1.00 20.73 21.30
C TRP A 41 2.36 21.03 21.93
N PHE A 42 2.39 21.34 23.23
CA PHE A 42 3.62 21.66 23.98
C PHE A 42 4.54 20.44 24.17
N LEU A 43 4.04 19.20 24.05
CA LEU A 43 4.85 17.98 24.11
C LEU A 43 5.60 17.71 22.79
N SER A 44 5.17 18.30 21.68
CA SER A 44 5.78 18.08 20.36
C SER A 44 5.58 19.26 19.41
N PRO A 45 5.99 20.49 19.79
CA PRO A 45 5.62 21.72 19.08
C PRO A 45 6.09 21.72 17.61
N LYS A 46 7.30 21.20 17.35
CA LYS A 46 7.83 21.06 15.98
C LYS A 46 6.96 20.14 15.12
N LYS A 47 6.52 18.99 15.66
CA LYS A 47 5.68 18.05 14.91
C LYS A 47 4.29 18.64 14.63
N HIS A 48 3.70 19.34 15.60
CA HIS A 48 2.43 20.05 15.40
C HIS A 48 2.54 21.10 14.31
N SER A 49 3.54 21.99 14.40
CA SER A 49 3.76 23.04 13.40
C SER A 49 4.00 22.46 12.02
N THR A 50 4.86 21.44 11.89
CA THR A 50 5.07 20.73 10.62
C THR A 50 3.77 20.12 10.10
N ALA A 51 3.03 19.35 10.91
CA ALA A 51 1.79 18.71 10.50
C ALA A 51 0.73 19.72 10.03
N GLN A 52 0.58 20.85 10.72
CA GLN A 52 -0.38 21.89 10.36
C GLN A 52 0.04 22.63 9.08
N ARG A 53 1.32 23.01 8.96
CA ARG A 53 1.84 23.71 7.78
C ARG A 53 1.72 22.86 6.53
N THR A 54 2.19 21.61 6.59
CA THR A 54 2.14 20.72 5.41
C THR A 54 0.72 20.32 5.07
N ARG A 55 -0.16 20.10 6.07
CA ARG A 55 -1.60 19.90 5.83
C ARG A 55 -2.21 21.08 5.09
N LYS A 56 -1.90 22.32 5.49
CA LYS A 56 -2.41 23.52 4.82
C LYS A 56 -1.97 23.56 3.36
N VAL A 57 -0.68 23.38 3.07
CA VAL A 57 -0.17 23.38 1.69
C VAL A 57 -0.88 22.33 0.82
N LEU A 58 -1.05 21.11 1.34
CA LEU A 58 -1.72 20.04 0.60
C LEU A 58 -3.21 20.30 0.38
N VAL A 59 -3.91 20.83 1.39
CA VAL A 59 -5.32 21.23 1.26
C VAL A 59 -5.48 22.37 0.26
N ASP A 60 -4.62 23.37 0.30
CA ASP A 60 -4.63 24.50 -0.65
C ASP A 60 -4.42 24.00 -2.09
N ALA A 61 -3.52 23.02 -2.29
CA ALA A 61 -3.31 22.39 -3.60
C ALA A 61 -4.55 21.64 -4.11
N PHE A 62 -5.24 20.87 -3.26
CA PHE A 62 -6.49 20.22 -3.65
C PHE A 62 -7.65 21.20 -3.82
N LEU A 63 -7.67 22.32 -3.08
CA LEU A 63 -8.67 23.36 -3.27
C LEU A 63 -8.48 24.04 -4.64
N LYS A 64 -7.23 24.35 -5.00
CA LYS A 64 -6.90 24.84 -6.35
C LYS A 64 -7.34 23.84 -7.43
N TYR A 65 -7.03 22.56 -7.25
CA TYR A 65 -7.49 21.50 -8.15
C TYR A 65 -9.00 21.49 -8.34
N LEU A 66 -9.78 21.61 -7.25
CA LEU A 66 -11.24 21.64 -7.34
C LEU A 66 -11.77 22.91 -8.02
N ASN A 67 -11.15 24.07 -7.77
CA ASN A 67 -11.57 25.35 -8.34
C ASN A 67 -11.19 25.51 -9.82
N ASP A 68 -10.15 24.80 -10.28
CA ASP A 68 -9.68 24.84 -11.65
C ASP A 68 -10.22 23.66 -12.49
N ASP A 69 -11.44 23.18 -12.18
CA ASP A 69 -12.10 22.07 -12.89
C ASP A 69 -11.22 20.81 -12.98
N GLY A 70 -10.47 20.51 -11.92
CA GLY A 70 -9.61 19.33 -11.82
C GLY A 70 -10.38 18.03 -11.96
N LEU A 71 -11.61 18.01 -11.43
CA LEU A 71 -12.49 16.85 -11.45
C LEU A 71 -12.78 16.36 -12.86
N ASP A 72 -12.80 17.21 -13.89
CA ASP A 72 -13.11 16.81 -15.27
C ASP A 72 -12.15 15.72 -15.79
N THR A 73 -10.88 15.81 -15.37
CA THR A 73 -9.82 14.87 -15.75
C THR A 73 -9.68 13.68 -14.80
N ALA A 74 -10.34 13.72 -13.64
CA ALA A 74 -10.21 12.68 -12.61
C ALA A 74 -10.90 11.37 -13.00
N CYS A 75 -10.50 10.29 -12.32
CA CYS A 75 -11.20 9.02 -12.43
C CYS A 75 -12.60 9.08 -11.79
N SER A 76 -13.45 8.12 -12.14
CA SER A 76 -14.83 8.06 -11.65
C SER A 76 -14.93 8.04 -10.13
N PHE A 77 -13.97 7.41 -9.44
CA PHE A 77 -13.93 7.37 -7.98
C PHE A 77 -13.74 8.77 -7.37
N ILE A 78 -12.76 9.55 -7.84
CA ILE A 78 -12.52 10.91 -7.32
C ILE A 78 -13.69 11.84 -7.67
N LYS A 79 -14.21 11.75 -8.90
CA LYS A 79 -15.41 12.49 -9.34
C LYS A 79 -16.59 12.24 -8.41
N GLU A 80 -16.91 10.98 -8.15
CA GLU A 80 -18.07 10.61 -7.34
C GLU A 80 -17.86 10.96 -5.86
N LEU A 81 -16.66 10.75 -5.33
CA LEU A 81 -16.33 11.14 -3.95
C LEU A 81 -16.55 12.64 -3.73
N SER A 82 -15.99 13.49 -4.60
CA SER A 82 -16.17 14.94 -4.49
C SER A 82 -17.61 15.35 -4.75
N SER A 83 -18.27 14.80 -5.77
CA SER A 83 -19.67 15.14 -6.10
C SER A 83 -20.62 14.76 -4.97
N LEU A 84 -20.45 13.58 -4.36
CA LEU A 84 -21.23 13.16 -3.21
C LEU A 84 -21.03 14.11 -2.02
N GLY A 85 -19.79 14.53 -1.75
CA GLY A 85 -19.50 15.52 -0.72
C GLY A 85 -20.29 16.81 -0.91
N ILE A 86 -20.28 17.36 -2.13
CA ILE A 86 -21.01 18.58 -2.47
C ILE A 86 -22.52 18.38 -2.34
N ARG A 87 -23.08 17.26 -2.85
CA ARG A 87 -24.51 16.93 -2.70
C ARG A 87 -24.93 16.78 -1.24
N ARG A 88 -24.00 16.46 -0.34
CA ARG A 88 -24.21 16.37 1.11
C ARG A 88 -23.91 17.68 1.86
N GLY A 89 -23.63 18.76 1.15
CA GLY A 89 -23.42 20.10 1.72
C GLY A 89 -21.97 20.42 2.12
N LEU A 90 -20.98 19.65 1.67
CA LEU A 90 -19.58 20.02 1.87
C LEU A 90 -19.19 21.20 0.96
N SER A 91 -18.54 22.21 1.53
CA SER A 91 -17.83 23.23 0.75
C SER A 91 -16.65 22.62 -0.03
N ASN A 92 -16.20 23.30 -1.09
CA ASN A 92 -14.98 22.90 -1.81
C ASN A 92 -13.76 22.76 -0.87
N GLU A 93 -13.67 23.61 0.16
CA GLU A 93 -12.59 23.53 1.14
C GLU A 93 -12.65 22.22 1.97
N ASN A 94 -13.84 21.82 2.42
CA ASN A 94 -14.00 20.54 3.12
C ASN A 94 -13.83 19.34 2.18
N ASN A 95 -14.18 19.50 0.91
CA ASN A 95 -13.94 18.51 -0.12
C ASN A 95 -12.43 18.32 -0.37
N ALA A 96 -11.66 19.41 -0.47
CA ALA A 96 -10.21 19.38 -0.56
C ALA A 96 -9.55 18.67 0.64
N ARG A 97 -10.07 18.90 1.85
CA ARG A 97 -9.65 18.16 3.07
C ARG A 97 -9.95 16.67 2.97
N ALA A 98 -11.08 16.28 2.37
CA ALA A 98 -11.42 14.87 2.15
C ALA A 98 -10.49 14.22 1.11
N LEU A 99 -10.16 14.94 0.02
CA LEU A 99 -9.20 14.47 -0.99
C LEU A 99 -7.80 14.24 -0.41
N LEU A 100 -7.37 15.03 0.59
CA LEU A 100 -6.13 14.76 1.34
C LEU A 100 -6.19 13.41 2.09
N GLY A 101 -7.35 13.02 2.62
CA GLY A 101 -7.56 11.70 3.20
C GLY A 101 -7.46 10.59 2.15
N SER A 102 -8.05 10.81 0.97
CA SER A 102 -8.02 9.86 -0.14
C SER A 102 -6.60 9.62 -0.65
N ILE A 103 -5.79 10.67 -0.83
CA ILE A 103 -4.40 10.50 -1.28
C ILE A 103 -3.58 9.67 -0.28
N LEU A 104 -3.79 9.85 1.04
CA LEU A 104 -3.14 9.00 2.05
C LEU A 104 -3.47 7.51 1.84
N ALA A 105 -4.74 7.20 1.57
CA ALA A 105 -5.17 5.82 1.33
C ALA A 105 -4.59 5.26 0.02
N ILE A 106 -4.54 6.10 -1.02
CA ILE A 106 -4.06 5.76 -2.37
C ILE A 106 -2.56 5.46 -2.37
N VAL A 107 -1.71 6.37 -1.86
CA VAL A 107 -0.25 6.24 -2.00
C VAL A 107 0.46 5.75 -0.75
N GLY A 108 -0.14 5.95 0.42
CA GLY A 108 0.50 5.65 1.71
C GLY A 108 0.78 4.16 1.92
N ASN A 109 0.04 3.30 1.22
CA ASN A 109 0.16 1.84 1.32
C ASN A 109 0.87 1.23 0.11
N THR A 110 0.50 1.64 -1.11
CA THR A 110 1.02 1.03 -2.34
C THR A 110 2.50 1.34 -2.55
N ILE A 111 2.96 2.55 -2.23
CA ILE A 111 4.38 2.90 -2.37
C ILE A 111 5.29 2.03 -1.48
N PRO A 112 5.06 1.93 -0.14
CA PRO A 112 5.86 1.02 0.68
C PRO A 112 5.73 -0.44 0.26
N THR A 113 4.52 -0.91 -0.10
CA THR A 113 4.33 -2.30 -0.54
C THR A 113 5.11 -2.60 -1.83
N THR A 114 5.10 -1.69 -2.80
CA THR A 114 5.91 -1.80 -4.03
C THR A 114 7.40 -1.86 -3.71
N PHE A 115 7.89 -1.00 -2.82
CA PHE A 115 9.28 -1.06 -2.36
C PHE A 115 9.62 -2.44 -1.78
N TRP A 116 8.80 -2.93 -0.84
CA TRP A 116 9.04 -4.22 -0.18
C TRP A 116 8.97 -5.40 -1.13
N LEU A 117 8.08 -5.36 -2.12
CA LEU A 117 7.99 -6.40 -3.15
C LEU A 117 9.21 -6.40 -4.05
N LEU A 118 9.61 -5.24 -4.57
CA LEU A 118 10.81 -5.11 -5.41
C LEU A 118 12.05 -5.61 -4.67
N ILE A 119 12.30 -5.11 -3.46
CA ILE A 119 13.51 -5.49 -2.73
C ILE A 119 13.48 -6.95 -2.31
N SER A 120 12.32 -7.51 -1.99
CA SER A 120 12.20 -8.94 -1.64
C SER A 120 12.53 -9.85 -2.82
N ILE A 121 12.20 -9.43 -4.04
CA ILE A 121 12.48 -10.19 -5.26
C ILE A 121 13.94 -9.96 -5.72
N PHE A 122 14.36 -8.71 -5.91
CA PHE A 122 15.71 -8.39 -6.44
C PHE A 122 16.84 -8.83 -5.51
N SER A 123 16.61 -8.89 -4.20
CA SER A 123 17.61 -9.42 -3.25
C SER A 123 17.76 -10.95 -3.28
N ARG A 124 16.95 -11.66 -4.08
CA ARG A 124 16.91 -13.13 -4.18
C ARG A 124 16.97 -13.56 -5.65
N PRO A 125 18.17 -13.81 -6.21
CA PRO A 125 18.33 -14.08 -7.64
C PRO A 125 17.50 -15.24 -8.18
N ASP A 126 17.37 -16.33 -7.42
CA ASP A 126 16.57 -17.49 -7.84
C ASP A 126 15.08 -17.17 -7.91
N LEU A 127 14.57 -16.43 -6.91
CA LEU A 127 13.18 -15.94 -6.88
C LEU A 127 12.92 -14.96 -8.04
N LEU A 128 13.85 -14.04 -8.31
CA LEU A 128 13.76 -13.12 -9.43
C LEU A 128 13.67 -13.87 -10.76
N LYS A 129 14.51 -14.89 -10.95
CA LYS A 129 14.50 -15.73 -12.16
C LYS A 129 13.16 -16.45 -12.32
N GLU A 130 12.68 -17.09 -11.25
CA GLU A 130 11.42 -17.81 -11.25
C GLU A 130 10.22 -16.90 -11.57
N ILE A 131 10.11 -15.76 -10.89
CA ILE A 131 9.02 -14.80 -11.14
C ILE A 131 9.10 -14.20 -12.54
N ARG A 132 10.30 -13.88 -13.05
CA ARG A 132 10.45 -13.43 -14.45
C ARG A 132 9.91 -14.47 -15.41
N SER A 133 10.25 -15.74 -15.21
CA SER A 133 9.73 -16.83 -16.04
C SER A 133 8.21 -16.99 -15.94
N GLU A 134 7.60 -16.86 -14.75
CA GLU A 134 6.14 -16.87 -14.60
C GLU A 134 5.50 -15.74 -15.41
N ILE A 135 5.99 -14.51 -15.27
CA ILE A 135 5.40 -13.34 -15.95
C ILE A 135 5.63 -13.41 -17.46
N GLU A 136 6.83 -13.79 -17.92
CA GLU A 136 7.12 -13.95 -19.36
C GLU A 136 6.19 -14.97 -20.02
N ALA A 137 5.88 -16.08 -19.33
CA ALA A 137 4.95 -17.10 -19.83
C ALA A 137 3.50 -16.59 -19.96
N THR A 138 3.15 -15.45 -19.37
CA THR A 138 1.85 -14.81 -19.56
C THR A 138 1.77 -13.92 -20.80
N LEU A 139 2.89 -13.59 -21.42
CA LEU A 139 2.94 -12.72 -22.59
C LEU A 139 2.66 -13.55 -23.85
N GLU A 140 1.51 -13.33 -24.48
CA GLU A 140 1.18 -13.95 -25.76
C GLU A 140 2.07 -13.38 -26.88
N ASN A 141 3.12 -14.10 -27.26
CA ASN A 141 3.90 -14.01 -28.52
C ASN A 141 4.32 -12.62 -29.08
N SER A 142 4.32 -11.55 -28.29
CA SER A 142 4.56 -10.19 -28.79
C SER A 142 5.79 -9.57 -28.13
N PHE A 143 6.98 -10.08 -28.45
CA PHE A 143 8.24 -9.35 -28.22
C PHE A 143 8.38 -8.12 -29.16
N SER A 144 7.43 -7.89 -30.06
CA SER A 144 7.36 -6.71 -30.91
C SER A 144 6.20 -5.79 -30.52
N GLY A 145 6.48 -4.78 -29.68
CA GLY A 145 5.57 -3.66 -29.43
C GLY A 145 5.37 -3.29 -27.96
N THR A 146 4.18 -2.77 -27.66
CA THR A 146 3.77 -2.35 -26.31
C THR A 146 3.37 -3.57 -25.48
N ILE A 147 4.05 -3.76 -24.35
CA ILE A 147 3.82 -4.83 -23.39
C ILE A 147 2.72 -4.39 -22.42
N CYS A 148 1.64 -5.17 -22.40
CA CYS A 148 0.52 -4.98 -21.49
C CYS A 148 0.48 -6.14 -20.50
N LEU A 149 0.59 -5.83 -19.20
CA LEU A 149 0.45 -6.82 -18.15
C LEU A 149 -1.00 -6.92 -17.71
N ASP A 150 -1.65 -8.03 -18.04
CA ASP A 150 -3.00 -8.31 -17.55
C ASP A 150 -2.96 -8.84 -16.12
N TYR A 151 -3.53 -8.06 -15.20
CA TYR A 151 -3.61 -8.42 -13.78
C TYR A 151 -4.35 -9.73 -13.54
N THR A 152 -5.40 -10.03 -14.31
CA THR A 152 -6.17 -11.27 -14.13
C THR A 152 -5.30 -12.48 -14.45
N THR A 153 -4.58 -12.41 -15.56
CA THR A 153 -3.64 -13.43 -16.00
C THR A 153 -2.49 -13.61 -15.01
N ILE A 154 -1.90 -12.53 -14.51
CA ILE A 154 -0.88 -12.59 -13.44
C ILE A 154 -1.44 -13.32 -12.21
N ARG A 155 -2.64 -12.96 -11.76
CA ARG A 155 -3.26 -13.56 -10.57
C ARG A 155 -3.51 -15.06 -10.73
N GLU A 156 -3.82 -15.50 -11.94
CA GLU A 156 -4.18 -16.90 -12.23
C GLU A 156 -2.98 -17.77 -12.58
N LYS A 157 -1.97 -17.21 -13.26
CA LYS A 157 -0.85 -17.96 -13.85
C LYS A 157 0.52 -17.70 -13.20
N CYS A 158 0.64 -16.73 -12.29
CA CYS A 158 1.90 -16.42 -11.58
C CYS A 158 1.80 -16.72 -10.07
N PRO A 159 1.70 -18.00 -9.65
CA PRO A 159 1.50 -18.36 -8.25
C PRO A 159 2.65 -17.94 -7.32
N VAL A 160 3.90 -17.97 -7.78
CA VAL A 160 5.06 -17.54 -6.97
C VAL A 160 5.06 -16.03 -6.82
N PHE A 161 4.76 -15.28 -7.88
CA PHE A 161 4.63 -13.82 -7.78
C PHE A 161 3.50 -13.41 -6.82
N MET A 162 2.33 -14.05 -6.93
CA MET A 162 1.21 -13.80 -6.03
C MET A 162 1.51 -14.18 -4.58
N SER A 163 2.15 -15.33 -4.34
CA SER A 163 2.54 -15.75 -2.99
C SER A 163 3.58 -14.81 -2.37
N THR A 164 4.50 -14.29 -3.19
CA THR A 164 5.47 -13.26 -2.78
C THR A 164 4.76 -11.96 -2.37
N TYR A 165 3.78 -11.52 -3.16
CA TYR A 165 2.98 -10.34 -2.85
C TYR A 165 2.18 -10.49 -1.56
N ASP A 166 1.50 -11.62 -1.36
CA ASP A 166 0.74 -11.90 -0.15
C ASP A 166 1.65 -11.97 1.10
N GLU A 167 2.87 -12.50 0.97
CA GLU A 167 3.85 -12.51 2.05
C GLU A 167 4.34 -11.09 2.39
N VAL A 168 4.61 -10.26 1.39
CA VAL A 168 4.93 -8.84 1.62
C VAL A 168 3.78 -8.15 2.34
N LEU A 169 2.54 -8.36 1.89
CA LEU A 169 1.36 -7.79 2.55
C LEU A 169 1.24 -8.26 4.00
N ARG A 170 1.44 -9.55 4.28
CA ARG A 170 1.42 -10.10 5.65
C ARG A 170 2.45 -9.39 6.53
N MET A 171 3.69 -9.25 6.07
CA MET A 171 4.76 -8.72 6.90
C MET A 171 4.69 -7.21 7.11
N THR A 172 4.09 -6.47 6.17
CA THR A 172 4.14 -5.00 6.14
C THR A 172 2.82 -4.33 6.55
N SER A 173 1.70 -5.07 6.57
CA SER A 173 0.39 -4.55 6.96
C SER A 173 0.30 -4.36 8.48
N GLY A 174 0.54 -3.13 8.94
CA GLY A 174 0.65 -2.83 10.37
C GLY A 174 -0.62 -2.30 11.05
N ILE A 175 -1.62 -1.86 10.28
CA ILE A 175 -2.71 -1.02 10.80
C ILE A 175 -3.65 -1.82 11.71
N ALA A 176 -3.81 -1.36 12.95
CA ALA A 176 -4.83 -1.88 13.86
C ALA A 176 -6.22 -1.36 13.48
N THR A 177 -7.20 -2.26 13.42
CA THR A 177 -8.61 -1.84 13.28
C THR A 177 -9.17 -1.57 14.68
N VAL A 178 -9.74 -0.39 14.90
CA VAL A 178 -10.29 0.03 16.19
C VAL A 178 -11.80 0.24 16.08
N ARG A 179 -12.56 -0.25 17.07
CA ARG A 179 -14.01 -0.05 17.21
C ARG A 179 -14.35 0.35 18.63
N TYR A 180 -15.47 1.04 18.79
CA TYR A 180 -16.10 1.27 20.08
C TYR A 180 -17.42 0.51 20.11
N THR A 181 -17.73 -0.14 21.22
CA THR A 181 -19.02 -0.78 21.44
C THR A 181 -20.10 0.28 21.64
N ASN A 182 -21.20 0.19 20.90
CA ASN A 182 -22.32 1.13 21.03
C ASN A 182 -23.28 0.75 22.18
N GLU A 183 -23.23 -0.52 22.60
CA GLU A 183 -24.01 -1.13 23.67
C GLU A 183 -23.24 -2.28 24.32
N ASP A 184 -23.70 -2.74 25.48
CA ASP A 184 -23.15 -3.92 26.15
C ASP A 184 -23.24 -5.14 25.21
N THR A 185 -22.11 -5.74 24.87
CA THR A 185 -22.01 -6.80 23.86
C THR A 185 -21.35 -8.04 24.46
N LEU A 186 -22.07 -9.16 24.52
CA LEU A 186 -21.54 -10.44 24.98
C LEU A 186 -20.92 -11.22 23.82
N ILE A 187 -19.63 -11.55 23.92
CA ILE A 187 -18.90 -12.36 22.93
C ILE A 187 -18.76 -13.79 23.44
N GLN A 188 -19.17 -14.76 22.61
CA GLN A 188 -19.07 -16.20 22.90
C GLN A 188 -19.66 -16.60 24.25
N ASP A 189 -20.74 -15.93 24.68
CA ASP A 189 -21.41 -16.13 25.98
C ASP A 189 -20.48 -16.04 27.20
N ARG A 190 -19.31 -15.41 27.05
CA ARG A 190 -18.24 -15.43 28.04
C ARG A 190 -17.66 -14.06 28.33
N TRP A 191 -17.50 -13.22 27.31
CA TRP A 191 -16.81 -11.94 27.45
C TRP A 191 -17.77 -10.78 27.24
N LEU A 192 -18.18 -10.13 28.32
CA LEU A 192 -19.04 -8.95 28.25
C LEU A 192 -18.19 -7.71 27.99
N LEU A 193 -18.34 -7.13 26.81
CA LEU A 193 -17.80 -5.82 26.48
C LEU A 193 -18.80 -4.75 26.86
N LYS A 194 -18.44 -3.84 27.77
CA LYS A 194 -19.30 -2.73 28.16
C LYS A 194 -19.45 -1.70 27.06
N LYS A 195 -20.59 -1.01 26.99
CA LYS A 195 -20.79 0.16 26.13
C LYS A 195 -19.64 1.16 26.26
N GLY A 196 -19.14 1.65 25.13
CA GLY A 196 -18.01 2.57 25.05
C GLY A 196 -16.63 1.91 25.16
N ALA A 197 -16.56 0.59 25.36
CA ALA A 197 -15.30 -0.14 25.35
C ALA A 197 -14.64 -0.08 23.96
N GLN A 198 -13.32 0.11 23.94
CA GLN A 198 -12.53 0.09 22.73
C GLN A 198 -12.06 -1.34 22.42
N VAL A 199 -12.38 -1.84 21.24
CA VAL A 199 -11.95 -3.14 20.72
C VAL A 199 -10.91 -2.91 19.62
N GLN A 200 -9.76 -3.56 19.74
CA GLN A 200 -8.68 -3.45 18.76
C GLN A 200 -8.36 -4.82 18.15
N MET A 201 -8.23 -4.85 16.82
CA MET A 201 -7.71 -6.00 16.08
C MET A 201 -6.30 -5.65 15.59
N PRO A 202 -5.25 -6.13 16.29
CA PRO A 202 -3.87 -5.73 16.00
C PRO A 202 -3.29 -6.55 14.84
N THR A 203 -3.55 -6.13 13.60
CA THR A 203 -3.15 -6.83 12.37
C THR A 203 -1.66 -7.23 12.37
N ALA A 204 -0.76 -6.33 12.76
CA ALA A 204 0.68 -6.61 12.82
C ALA A 204 1.03 -7.82 13.71
N PHE A 205 0.36 -7.95 14.85
CA PHE A 205 0.59 -9.05 15.80
C PHE A 205 -0.06 -10.34 15.30
N ILE A 206 -1.26 -10.25 14.75
CA ILE A 206 -1.95 -11.39 14.12
C ILE A 206 -1.11 -11.94 12.95
N HIS A 207 -0.47 -11.07 12.18
CA HIS A 207 0.37 -11.45 11.05
C HIS A 207 1.72 -11.99 11.49
N ALA A 208 2.22 -11.63 12.69
CA ALA A 208 3.48 -12.13 13.24
C ALA A 208 3.31 -13.34 14.20
N ASP A 209 2.08 -13.78 14.46
CA ASP A 209 1.79 -14.84 15.44
C ASP A 209 2.36 -16.21 15.00
N PRO A 210 3.35 -16.77 15.72
CA PRO A 210 3.95 -18.04 15.35
C PRO A 210 3.00 -19.23 15.49
N THR A 211 1.95 -19.11 16.31
CA THR A 211 0.94 -20.18 16.42
C THR A 211 0.09 -20.31 15.16
N THR A 212 0.01 -19.24 14.35
CA THR A 212 -0.70 -19.23 13.08
C THR A 212 0.23 -19.42 11.89
N TRP A 213 1.39 -18.75 11.92
CA TRP A 213 2.28 -18.65 10.77
C TRP A 213 3.46 -19.61 10.81
N GLY A 214 3.74 -20.23 11.95
CA GLY A 214 4.89 -21.11 12.18
C GLY A 214 5.99 -20.43 12.97
N ALA A 215 7.01 -21.19 13.39
CA ALA A 215 8.17 -20.63 14.11
C ALA A 215 8.97 -19.61 13.28
N ASP A 216 8.81 -19.63 11.97
CA ASP A 216 9.42 -18.74 10.98
C ASP A 216 8.53 -17.52 10.64
N ALA A 217 7.58 -17.14 11.49
CA ALA A 217 6.60 -16.09 11.21
C ALA A 217 7.25 -14.71 10.95
N ASP A 218 8.41 -14.44 11.52
CA ASP A 218 9.19 -13.22 11.34
C ASP A 218 10.13 -13.27 10.13
N VAL A 219 10.30 -14.44 9.51
CA VAL A 219 11.11 -14.64 8.30
C VAL A 219 10.25 -14.47 7.06
N PHE A 220 10.77 -13.74 6.08
CA PHE A 220 10.14 -13.64 4.77
C PHE A 220 10.22 -14.98 4.03
N ASP A 221 9.07 -15.55 3.70
CA ASP A 221 8.94 -16.79 2.94
C ASP A 221 7.99 -16.61 1.75
N HIS A 222 8.55 -16.47 0.55
CA HIS A 222 7.78 -16.32 -0.69
C HIS A 222 6.92 -17.55 -1.02
N THR A 223 7.16 -18.70 -0.39
CA THR A 223 6.38 -19.93 -0.58
C THR A 223 5.18 -20.03 0.36
N ARG A 224 5.03 -19.10 1.32
CA ARG A 224 4.08 -19.22 2.44
C ARG A 224 2.61 -19.35 2.01
N PHE A 225 2.26 -18.77 0.88
CA PHE A 225 0.91 -18.76 0.32
C PHE A 225 0.75 -19.66 -0.92
N LEU A 226 1.78 -20.42 -1.30
CA LEU A 226 1.68 -21.38 -2.39
C LEU A 226 0.71 -22.50 -2.03
N LYS A 227 -0.13 -22.89 -3.01
CA LYS A 227 -1.07 -24.01 -2.87
C LYS A 227 -0.38 -25.35 -2.61
N SER A 228 0.88 -25.49 -3.03
CA SER A 228 1.71 -26.67 -2.78
C SER A 228 2.14 -26.82 -1.31
N LYS A 229 2.01 -25.77 -0.49
CA LYS A 229 2.35 -25.83 0.93
C LYS A 229 1.32 -26.70 1.68
N VAL A 230 1.78 -27.84 2.18
CA VAL A 230 0.92 -28.80 2.89
C VAL A 230 0.55 -28.23 4.25
N LEU A 231 -0.75 -27.98 4.44
CA LEU A 231 -1.32 -27.48 5.69
C LEU A 231 -2.48 -28.39 6.10
N THR A 232 -2.62 -28.63 7.39
CA THR A 232 -3.84 -29.23 7.94
C THR A 232 -5.04 -28.31 7.68
N LYS A 233 -6.25 -28.89 7.69
CA LYS A 233 -7.50 -28.12 7.55
C LYS A 233 -7.59 -26.99 8.59
N GLU A 234 -7.19 -27.28 9.83
CA GLU A 234 -7.20 -26.31 10.92
C GLU A 234 -6.22 -25.14 10.65
N GLN A 235 -4.98 -25.45 10.26
CA GLN A 235 -4.00 -24.42 9.91
C GLN A 235 -4.49 -23.55 8.76
N LYS A 236 -5.12 -24.15 7.74
CA LYS A 236 -5.70 -23.40 6.61
C LYS A 236 -6.79 -22.44 7.08
N THR A 237 -7.75 -22.91 7.89
CA THR A 237 -8.81 -22.06 8.45
C THR A 237 -8.24 -20.92 9.29
N ARG A 238 -7.28 -21.21 10.17
CA ARG A 238 -6.62 -20.22 11.03
C ARG A 238 -5.91 -19.14 10.21
N ARG A 239 -5.10 -19.55 9.23
CA ARG A 239 -4.38 -18.63 8.34
C ARG A 239 -5.33 -17.78 7.50
N THR A 240 -6.41 -18.34 6.96
CA THR A 240 -7.43 -17.57 6.23
C THR A 240 -8.09 -16.51 7.11
N ALA A 241 -8.39 -16.81 8.37
CA ALA A 241 -8.95 -15.84 9.31
C ALA A 241 -7.93 -14.77 9.74
N ALA A 242 -6.65 -15.13 9.84
CA ALA A 242 -5.57 -14.24 10.27
C ALA A 242 -5.06 -13.32 9.15
N PHE A 243 -5.04 -13.80 7.90
CA PHE A 243 -4.57 -13.02 6.76
C PHE A 243 -5.57 -11.91 6.40
N ARG A 244 -5.23 -10.69 6.81
CA ARG A 244 -6.13 -9.52 6.77
C ARG A 244 -5.42 -8.23 6.37
N PRO A 245 -4.59 -8.23 5.31
CA PRO A 245 -3.83 -7.03 4.91
C PRO A 245 -4.72 -5.85 4.53
N PHE A 246 -5.96 -6.13 4.13
CA PHE A 246 -6.96 -5.12 3.75
C PHE A 246 -8.08 -4.93 4.79
N GLY A 247 -7.91 -5.45 6.01
CA GLY A 247 -8.93 -5.42 7.05
C GLY A 247 -9.96 -6.56 6.92
N GLY A 248 -11.24 -6.29 7.15
CA GLY A 248 -12.31 -7.27 6.93
C GLY A 248 -13.68 -6.81 7.42
N GLY A 249 -14.70 -7.62 7.16
CA GLY A 249 -16.11 -7.28 7.41
C GLY A 249 -16.57 -6.10 6.55
N ASN A 250 -17.53 -5.33 7.06
CA ASN A 250 -18.14 -4.18 6.34
C ASN A 250 -17.17 -3.01 6.08
N THR A 251 -15.96 -3.05 6.64
CA THR A 251 -14.92 -2.03 6.45
C THR A 251 -13.69 -2.58 5.72
N LEU A 252 -13.87 -3.65 4.94
CA LEU A 252 -12.83 -4.16 4.06
C LEU A 252 -12.40 -3.05 3.08
N CYS A 253 -11.10 -2.89 2.87
CA CYS A 253 -10.58 -1.83 2.00
C CYS A 253 -11.24 -1.86 0.61
N PRO A 254 -11.92 -0.78 0.18
CA PRO A 254 -12.55 -0.74 -1.14
C PRO A 254 -11.50 -0.71 -2.26
N GLY A 255 -10.34 -0.10 -2.01
CA GLY A 255 -9.24 0.03 -2.97
C GLY A 255 -8.37 -1.21 -3.14
N ARG A 256 -8.63 -2.33 -2.44
CA ARG A 256 -7.74 -3.52 -2.45
C ARG A 256 -7.45 -4.07 -3.84
N HIS A 257 -8.45 -4.04 -4.73
CA HIS A 257 -8.30 -4.53 -6.12
C HIS A 257 -7.46 -3.57 -6.95
N PHE A 258 -7.72 -2.26 -6.83
CA PHE A 258 -6.93 -1.22 -7.47
C PHE A 258 -5.47 -1.24 -6.98
N ALA A 259 -5.25 -1.36 -5.67
CA ALA A 259 -3.93 -1.45 -5.07
C ALA A 259 -3.17 -2.71 -5.53
N SER A 260 -3.85 -3.85 -5.63
CA SER A 260 -3.23 -5.09 -6.12
C SER A 260 -2.86 -4.97 -7.60
N TYR A 261 -3.79 -4.43 -8.41
CA TYR A 261 -3.54 -4.14 -9.82
C TYR A 261 -2.30 -3.23 -9.98
N GLU A 262 -2.31 -2.07 -9.33
CA GLU A 262 -1.24 -1.08 -9.42
C GLU A 262 0.12 -1.66 -9.01
N VAL A 263 0.20 -2.32 -7.86
CA VAL A 263 1.48 -2.85 -7.34
C VAL A 263 1.99 -3.97 -8.24
N LEU A 264 1.14 -4.93 -8.61
CA LEU A 264 1.58 -6.11 -9.37
C LEU A 264 1.94 -5.77 -10.81
N THR A 265 1.21 -4.90 -11.49
CA THR A 265 1.55 -4.49 -12.86
C THR A 265 2.80 -3.63 -12.87
N PHE A 266 2.91 -2.64 -11.96
CA PHE A 266 4.11 -1.81 -11.87
C PHE A 266 5.36 -2.65 -11.55
N VAL A 267 5.29 -3.51 -10.53
CA VAL A 267 6.41 -4.38 -10.19
C VAL A 267 6.71 -5.35 -11.31
N GLY A 268 5.70 -5.98 -11.91
CA GLY A 268 5.89 -6.87 -13.05
C GLY A 268 6.62 -6.20 -14.21
N SER A 269 6.26 -4.96 -14.56
CA SER A 269 6.93 -4.18 -15.60
C SER A 269 8.40 -3.91 -15.26
N VAL A 270 8.69 -3.57 -14.00
CA VAL A 270 10.07 -3.35 -13.54
C VAL A 270 10.87 -4.66 -13.61
N LEU A 271 10.30 -5.77 -13.14
CA LEU A 271 10.97 -7.08 -13.14
C LEU A 271 11.30 -7.54 -14.56
N LEU A 272 10.38 -7.33 -15.51
CA LEU A 272 10.58 -7.71 -16.89
C LEU A 272 11.60 -6.82 -17.60
N GLY A 273 11.44 -5.51 -17.52
CA GLY A 273 12.15 -4.56 -18.39
C GLY A 273 13.51 -4.09 -17.86
N PHE A 274 13.83 -4.35 -16.59
CA PHE A 274 15.00 -3.76 -15.96
C PHE A 274 15.77 -4.74 -15.10
N ASP A 275 17.09 -4.54 -15.08
CA ASP A 275 17.97 -5.10 -14.07
C ASP A 275 18.25 -4.03 -13.00
N VAL A 276 18.11 -4.45 -11.74
CA VAL A 276 18.38 -3.61 -10.56
C VAL A 276 19.55 -4.23 -9.81
N ALA A 277 20.62 -3.46 -9.64
CA ALA A 277 21.78 -3.90 -8.87
C ALA A 277 22.00 -2.97 -7.66
N PRO A 278 22.45 -3.50 -6.51
CA PRO A 278 22.73 -2.67 -5.35
C PRO A 278 24.05 -1.91 -5.55
N ALA A 279 24.17 -0.73 -4.95
CA ALA A 279 25.42 0.03 -4.95
C ALA A 279 26.59 -0.72 -4.27
N THR A 280 26.27 -1.65 -3.37
CA THR A 280 27.22 -2.57 -2.74
C THR A 280 26.56 -3.94 -2.65
N LYS A 281 27.26 -5.01 -3.03
CA LYS A 281 26.72 -6.38 -2.95
C LYS A 281 27.04 -7.00 -1.58
N PRO A 282 26.13 -7.79 -0.98
CA PRO A 282 24.74 -8.04 -1.40
C PRO A 282 23.82 -6.84 -1.13
N PHE A 283 22.56 -6.90 -1.57
CA PHE A 283 21.56 -5.88 -1.22
C PHE A 283 21.50 -5.63 0.29
N ASN A 284 21.73 -4.39 0.72
CA ASN A 284 21.51 -3.99 2.10
C ASN A 284 20.02 -3.72 2.33
N VAL A 285 19.23 -4.77 2.55
CA VAL A 285 17.78 -4.64 2.76
C VAL A 285 17.52 -3.93 4.10
N PRO A 286 16.86 -2.77 4.12
CA PRO A 286 16.62 -2.02 5.35
C PRO A 286 15.60 -2.75 6.22
N GLN A 287 15.71 -2.57 7.53
CA GLN A 287 14.72 -3.07 8.48
C GLN A 287 13.39 -2.34 8.29
N MET A 288 12.28 -3.01 8.62
CA MET A 288 10.98 -2.35 8.71
C MET A 288 10.97 -1.39 9.90
N ASP A 289 10.52 -0.15 9.69
CA ASP A 289 10.39 0.83 10.77
C ASP A 289 9.20 0.49 11.67
N ARG A 290 9.47 -0.33 12.69
CA ARG A 290 8.51 -0.71 13.73
C ARG A 290 8.51 0.26 14.92
N SER A 291 9.35 1.29 14.89
CA SER A 291 9.45 2.28 15.98
C SER A 291 8.25 3.24 16.03
N LYS A 292 7.46 3.28 14.96
CA LYS A 292 6.33 4.19 14.79
C LYS A 292 5.02 3.40 14.75
N LEU A 293 3.99 3.93 15.41
CA LEU A 293 2.62 3.45 15.25
C LEU A 293 2.21 3.55 13.76
N PRO A 294 1.87 2.46 13.06
CA PRO A 294 1.57 2.49 11.64
C PRO A 294 0.20 3.13 11.37
N LEU A 295 0.17 4.16 10.51
CA LEU A 295 -1.08 4.66 9.88
C LEU A 295 -1.29 4.06 8.48
N THR A 296 -0.21 3.59 7.87
CA THR A 296 -0.15 2.97 6.55
C THR A 296 0.75 1.73 6.64
N SER A 297 0.98 1.03 5.52
CA SER A 297 2.01 -0.02 5.43
C SER A 297 3.33 0.43 6.05
N LEU A 298 4.01 -0.50 6.75
CA LEU A 298 5.31 -0.25 7.36
C LEU A 298 6.30 0.23 6.29
N LYS A 299 7.03 1.29 6.60
CA LYS A 299 8.05 1.88 5.71
C LYS A 299 9.43 1.31 6.05
N PRO A 300 10.39 1.29 5.12
CA PRO A 300 11.77 0.97 5.46
C PRO A 300 12.35 2.03 6.42
N ALA A 301 13.22 1.60 7.33
CA ALA A 301 13.91 2.49 8.27
C ALA A 301 14.94 3.41 7.61
N GLY A 302 15.35 3.10 6.37
CA GLY A 302 16.27 3.88 5.56
C GLY A 302 16.12 3.55 4.08
N ASP A 303 16.75 4.36 3.25
CA ASP A 303 16.74 4.17 1.80
C ASP A 303 17.91 3.29 1.34
N ILE A 304 17.82 2.76 0.11
CA ILE A 304 18.89 1.99 -0.52
C ILE A 304 19.29 2.62 -1.85
N LYS A 305 20.59 2.62 -2.12
CA LYS A 305 21.12 3.04 -3.42
C LYS A 305 21.18 1.84 -4.35
N VAL A 306 20.56 1.97 -5.51
CA VAL A 306 20.56 0.96 -6.57
C VAL A 306 20.89 1.62 -7.91
N SER A 307 21.47 0.85 -8.83
CA SER A 307 21.56 1.19 -10.25
C SER A 307 20.47 0.46 -11.02
N LEU A 308 19.83 1.17 -11.93
CA LEU A 308 18.80 0.64 -12.82
C LEU A 308 19.33 0.66 -14.25
N SER A 309 19.27 -0.47 -14.95
CA SER A 309 19.57 -0.56 -16.38
C SER A 309 18.47 -1.33 -17.10
N ARG A 310 18.29 -1.07 -18.40
CA ARG A 310 17.43 -1.93 -19.23
C ARG A 310 17.99 -3.36 -19.21
N ARG A 311 17.09 -4.33 -19.06
CA ARG A 311 17.44 -5.75 -19.15
C ARG A 311 17.76 -6.09 -20.60
N SER A 312 18.75 -6.95 -20.81
CA SER A 312 19.11 -7.41 -22.16
C SER A 312 17.92 -8.08 -22.87
N GLY A 313 17.64 -7.65 -24.10
CA GLY A 313 16.50 -8.11 -24.91
C GLY A 313 15.19 -7.34 -24.64
N TRP A 314 15.22 -6.32 -23.77
CA TRP A 314 14.07 -5.49 -23.38
C TRP A 314 14.33 -4.00 -23.61
N GLU A 315 15.34 -3.65 -24.41
CA GLU A 315 15.76 -2.27 -24.67
C GLU A 315 14.64 -1.45 -25.32
N GLU A 316 13.95 -2.03 -26.30
CA GLU A 316 12.85 -1.41 -27.04
C GLU A 316 11.46 -1.62 -26.40
N ALA A 317 11.40 -2.31 -25.26
CA ALA A 317 10.13 -2.63 -24.59
C ALA A 317 9.45 -1.37 -24.05
N GLN A 318 8.23 -1.12 -24.50
CA GLN A 318 7.33 -0.10 -23.97
C GLN A 318 6.24 -0.75 -23.12
N PHE A 319 6.09 -0.35 -21.87
CA PHE A 319 5.04 -0.86 -20.99
C PHE A 319 3.83 0.07 -21.00
N ARG A 320 2.62 -0.50 -21.04
CA ARG A 320 1.34 0.22 -20.94
C ARG A 320 0.51 -0.31 -19.78
#